data_AF-A0A4Q0VX92-F1
#
_entry.id   AF-A0A4Q0VX92-F1
#
_cell.length_a   1.000
_cell.length_b   1.000
_cell.length_c   1.000
_cell.angle_alpha   90.00
_cell.angle_beta   90.00
_cell.angle_gamma   90.00
#
_symmetry.space_group_name_H-M   'P 1'
#
loop_
_entity.id
_entity.type
_entity.pdbx_description
1 polymer ?
#
loop_
_entity_poly.entity_id
_entity_poly.type
_entity_poly.pdbx_seq_one_letter_code
_entity_poly.pdbx_strand_id
1 'polypeptide(L)'
;MRKRYLAGWEIYLEDKEESIDYFKTHGVTEEAFQLFKQLQAGIELEIEGNQIVRAVEHQQEHQKVKWENEELPLEEWEDHPVFFLKKDVNGNHRIGGKKPKELQLPKHAEVMTKFQYIGSLGGEDRAFQWMNMEQFHIVFPLFECNYGVFFDYSNPLEPKVIEPTTFTDDWEDSFLQETQVEYERVNYRVTDELNDLQEFESRDVLLCGVPMWYQFPCVPRCPVTNEPMRFVCSIESDPSIKVINDHEVHNDILIFGDMGHLMVFYHPTSKVAFVMMEH
;
A
#
# COMPACT_ATOMS: atom_id res chain seq x y z
N MET A 1 -19.85 -10.70 -24.99
CA MET A 1 -18.52 -10.94 -24.41
C MET A 1 -17.96 -9.61 -23.96
N ARG A 2 -17.68 -9.46 -22.66
CA ARG A 2 -17.14 -8.25 -22.02
C ARG A 2 -15.68 -8.50 -21.69
N LYS A 3 -14.81 -7.51 -21.94
CA LYS A 3 -13.43 -7.54 -21.48
C LYS A 3 -13.28 -6.78 -20.18
N ARG A 4 -12.49 -7.33 -19.26
CA ARG A 4 -12.14 -6.75 -17.96
C ARG A 4 -10.67 -7.05 -17.66
N TYR A 5 -10.05 -6.27 -16.81
CA TYR A 5 -8.62 -6.39 -16.53
C TYR A 5 -8.36 -6.44 -15.03
N LEU A 6 -7.37 -7.24 -14.64
CA LEU A 6 -6.83 -7.29 -13.30
C LEU A 6 -5.33 -6.96 -13.33
N ALA A 7 -4.86 -6.24 -12.32
CA ALA A 7 -3.44 -6.05 -12.04
C ALA A 7 -2.89 -7.25 -11.24
N GLY A 8 -1.62 -7.61 -11.47
CA GLY A 8 -0.94 -8.72 -10.80
C GLY A 8 -1.20 -10.10 -11.44
N TRP A 9 -0.72 -11.16 -10.78
CA TRP A 9 -0.67 -12.50 -11.37
C TRP A 9 -1.11 -13.63 -10.43
N GLU A 10 -0.92 -13.54 -9.12
CA GLU A 10 -1.09 -14.68 -8.23
C GLU A 10 -2.50 -14.69 -7.60
N ILE A 11 -3.46 -15.25 -8.36
CA ILE A 11 -4.86 -15.41 -7.95
C ILE A 11 -5.24 -16.87 -8.11
N TYR A 12 -5.99 -17.41 -7.14
CA TYR A 12 -6.51 -18.76 -7.14
C TYR A 12 -8.04 -18.72 -7.02
N LEU A 13 -8.74 -19.15 -8.07
CA LEU A 13 -10.20 -19.11 -8.11
C LEU A 13 -10.86 -20.14 -7.20
N GLU A 14 -10.07 -21.09 -6.66
CA GLU A 14 -10.51 -22.11 -5.72
C GLU A 14 -10.98 -21.52 -4.38
N ASP A 15 -10.37 -20.42 -3.93
CA ASP A 15 -10.86 -19.65 -2.79
C ASP A 15 -11.70 -18.47 -3.29
N LYS A 16 -13.03 -18.65 -3.19
CA LYS A 16 -14.00 -17.67 -3.68
C LYS A 16 -13.94 -16.35 -2.90
N GLU A 17 -13.68 -16.38 -1.60
CA GLU A 17 -13.65 -15.15 -0.79
C GLU A 17 -12.40 -14.32 -1.10
N GLU A 18 -11.24 -14.98 -1.19
CA GLU A 18 -9.97 -14.34 -1.57
C GLU A 18 -10.05 -13.79 -3.01
N SER A 19 -10.63 -14.57 -3.94
CA SER A 19 -10.87 -14.12 -5.31
C SER A 19 -11.76 -12.89 -5.38
N ILE A 20 -12.84 -12.83 -4.59
CA ILE A 20 -13.72 -11.65 -4.53
C ILE A 20 -12.94 -10.42 -4.06
N ASP A 21 -12.11 -10.57 -3.02
CA ASP A 21 -11.31 -9.47 -2.51
C ASP A 21 -10.31 -8.99 -3.56
N TYR A 22 -9.63 -9.93 -4.23
CA TYR A 22 -8.69 -9.61 -5.29
C TYR A 22 -9.36 -8.85 -6.43
N PHE A 23 -10.53 -9.29 -6.91
CA PHE A 23 -11.27 -8.60 -7.97
C PHE A 23 -11.66 -7.18 -7.54
N LYS A 24 -12.06 -7.00 -6.26
CA LYS A 24 -12.43 -5.70 -5.71
C LYS A 24 -11.26 -4.73 -5.54
N THR A 25 -10.02 -5.20 -5.45
CA THR A 25 -8.85 -4.33 -5.24
C THR A 25 -7.93 -4.22 -6.45
N HIS A 26 -7.91 -5.21 -7.33
CA HIS A 26 -7.03 -5.27 -8.50
C HIS A 26 -7.78 -5.12 -9.82
N GLY A 27 -9.10 -4.95 -9.80
CA GLY A 27 -9.83 -4.46 -10.97
C GLY A 27 -9.25 -3.14 -11.46
N VAL A 28 -8.85 -3.08 -12.73
CA VAL A 28 -8.17 -1.91 -13.30
C VAL A 28 -8.71 -1.53 -14.67
N THR A 29 -8.46 -0.28 -15.04
CA THR A 29 -8.70 0.18 -16.40
C THR A 29 -7.72 -0.47 -17.38
N GLU A 30 -8.01 -0.39 -18.68
CA GLU A 30 -7.12 -0.92 -19.71
C GLU A 30 -5.75 -0.23 -19.70
N GLU A 31 -5.71 1.08 -19.42
CA GLU A 31 -4.46 1.85 -19.31
C GLU A 31 -3.59 1.35 -18.16
N ALA A 32 -4.19 1.17 -16.98
CA ALA A 32 -3.52 0.62 -15.82
C ALA A 32 -3.05 -0.83 -16.04
N PHE A 33 -3.83 -1.64 -16.76
CA PHE A 33 -3.41 -2.97 -17.18
C PHE A 33 -2.17 -2.95 -18.09
N GLN A 34 -2.08 -2.03 -19.07
CA GLN A 34 -0.88 -1.93 -19.90
C GLN A 34 0.37 -1.57 -19.09
N LEU A 35 0.22 -0.72 -18.06
CA LEU A 35 1.30 -0.40 -17.13
C LEU A 35 1.71 -1.63 -16.31
N PHE A 36 0.75 -2.31 -15.68
CA PHE A 36 1.03 -3.47 -14.83
C PHE A 36 1.67 -4.64 -15.58
N LYS A 37 1.32 -4.82 -16.86
CA LYS A 37 2.02 -5.77 -17.75
C LYS A 37 3.53 -5.51 -17.82
N GLN A 38 3.96 -4.25 -17.75
CA GLN A 38 5.37 -3.89 -17.81
C GLN A 38 6.04 -3.95 -16.44
N LEU A 39 5.34 -3.52 -15.39
CA LEU A 39 5.86 -3.50 -14.01
C LEU A 39 5.97 -4.90 -13.39
N GLN A 40 4.95 -5.73 -13.57
CA GLN A 40 4.89 -7.05 -12.97
C GLN A 40 4.13 -8.02 -13.88
N ALA A 41 2.81 -7.97 -13.84
CA ALA A 41 1.91 -8.78 -14.64
C ALA A 41 0.50 -8.17 -14.60
N GLY A 42 -0.34 -8.56 -15.56
CA GLY A 42 -1.77 -8.28 -15.54
C GLY A 42 -2.55 -9.40 -16.21
N ILE A 43 -3.84 -9.52 -15.87
CA ILE A 43 -4.72 -10.56 -16.41
C ILE A 43 -5.84 -9.91 -17.22
N GLU A 44 -5.95 -10.29 -18.50
CA GLU A 44 -7.08 -9.95 -19.37
C GLU A 44 -8.15 -11.04 -19.25
N LEU A 45 -9.39 -10.64 -18.94
CA LEU A 45 -10.54 -11.54 -18.80
C LEU A 45 -11.53 -11.34 -19.96
N GLU A 46 -11.91 -12.43 -20.62
CA GLU A 46 -13.04 -12.50 -21.54
C GLU A 46 -14.24 -13.14 -20.82
N ILE A 47 -15.30 -12.36 -20.60
CA ILE A 47 -16.45 -12.74 -19.76
C ILE A 47 -17.72 -12.85 -20.58
N GLU A 48 -18.50 -13.91 -20.33
CA GLU A 48 -19.85 -14.10 -20.88
C GLU A 48 -20.81 -14.56 -19.78
N GLY A 49 -21.80 -13.72 -19.47
CA GLY A 49 -22.69 -13.97 -18.32
C GLY A 49 -21.88 -14.04 -17.01
N ASN A 50 -22.05 -15.13 -16.25
CA ASN A 50 -21.34 -15.37 -15.00
C ASN A 50 -20.13 -16.31 -15.18
N GLN A 51 -19.50 -16.31 -16.35
CA GLN A 51 -18.35 -17.16 -16.67
C GLN A 51 -17.19 -16.37 -17.24
N ILE A 52 -15.99 -16.76 -16.81
CA ILE A 52 -14.72 -16.40 -17.44
C ILE A 52 -14.53 -17.41 -18.58
N VAL A 53 -14.80 -16.98 -19.80
CA VAL A 53 -14.61 -17.81 -21.01
C VAL A 53 -13.12 -18.07 -21.20
N ARG A 54 -12.30 -17.04 -21.00
CA ARG A 54 -10.85 -17.11 -21.11
C ARG A 54 -10.18 -16.05 -20.25
N ALA A 55 -9.10 -16.40 -19.59
CA ALA A 55 -8.22 -15.46 -18.91
C ALA A 55 -6.78 -15.63 -19.40
N VAL A 56 -6.14 -14.52 -19.76
CA VAL A 56 -4.76 -14.50 -20.24
C VAL A 56 -3.93 -13.64 -19.29
N GLU A 57 -2.92 -14.23 -18.69
CA GLU A 57 -1.90 -13.52 -17.94
C GLU A 57 -0.85 -12.97 -18.90
N HIS A 58 -0.49 -11.71 -18.71
CA HIS A 58 0.47 -10.96 -19.51
C HIS A 58 1.59 -10.45 -18.60
N GLN A 59 2.83 -10.75 -18.96
CA GLN A 59 4.03 -10.22 -18.31
C GLN A 59 5.04 -9.84 -19.40
N GLN A 60 5.24 -8.54 -19.57
CA GLN A 60 5.95 -7.96 -20.71
C GLN A 60 5.41 -8.53 -22.04
N GLU A 61 6.27 -9.16 -22.84
CA GLU A 61 5.92 -9.80 -24.10
C GLU A 61 5.36 -11.23 -23.94
N HIS A 62 5.43 -11.80 -22.73
CA HIS A 62 4.96 -13.15 -22.47
C HIS A 62 3.46 -13.17 -22.19
N GLN A 63 2.80 -14.19 -22.74
CA GLN A 63 1.37 -14.43 -22.55
C GLN A 63 1.14 -15.89 -22.20
N LYS A 64 0.25 -16.13 -21.24
CA LYS A 64 -0.13 -17.48 -20.82
C LYS A 64 -1.62 -17.52 -20.55
N VAL A 65 -2.31 -18.49 -21.14
CA VAL A 65 -3.70 -18.79 -20.75
C VAL A 65 -3.69 -19.30 -19.32
N LYS A 66 -4.36 -18.58 -18.42
CA LYS A 66 -4.41 -18.86 -16.99
C LYS A 66 -5.62 -19.72 -16.63
N TRP A 67 -6.79 -19.36 -17.17
CA TRP A 67 -8.06 -20.05 -16.93
C TRP A 67 -8.92 -20.10 -18.19
N GLU A 68 -9.75 -21.13 -18.31
CA GLU A 68 -10.74 -21.28 -19.39
C GLU A 68 -12.02 -21.91 -18.83
N ASN A 69 -13.17 -21.33 -19.15
CA ASN A 69 -14.50 -21.80 -18.75
C ASN A 69 -14.70 -21.90 -17.22
N GLU A 70 -14.21 -20.93 -16.46
CA GLU A 70 -14.37 -20.86 -15.00
C GLU A 70 -15.59 -20.04 -14.59
N GLU A 71 -16.14 -20.31 -13.39
CA GLU A 71 -17.16 -19.45 -12.79
C GLU A 71 -16.56 -18.09 -12.43
N LEU A 72 -17.27 -17.01 -12.77
CA LEU A 72 -16.87 -15.67 -12.37
C LEU A 72 -17.14 -15.50 -10.85
N PRO A 73 -16.11 -15.21 -10.01
CA PRO A 73 -16.30 -15.09 -8.57
C PRO A 73 -17.17 -13.89 -8.18
N LEU A 74 -17.16 -12.84 -9.00
CA LEU A 74 -17.86 -11.58 -8.76
C LEU A 74 -18.38 -10.98 -10.08
N GLU A 75 -19.69 -10.73 -10.18
CA GLU A 75 -20.33 -10.24 -11.41
C GLU A 75 -19.88 -8.83 -11.81
N GLU A 76 -19.72 -7.94 -10.84
CA GLU A 76 -19.34 -6.55 -11.04
C GLU A 76 -18.37 -6.06 -9.96
N TRP A 77 -17.40 -5.25 -10.35
CA TRP A 77 -16.46 -4.58 -9.45
C TRP A 77 -16.10 -3.19 -9.98
N GLU A 78 -15.55 -2.33 -9.12
CA GLU A 78 -15.03 -1.02 -9.54
C GLU A 78 -13.63 -1.21 -10.14
N ASP A 79 -13.36 -0.54 -11.25
CA ASP A 79 -12.00 -0.46 -11.80
C ASP A 79 -11.28 0.71 -11.13
N HIS A 80 -10.10 0.43 -10.59
CA HIS A 80 -9.29 1.41 -9.87
C HIS A 80 -8.27 2.04 -10.80
N PRO A 81 -8.15 3.37 -10.82
CA PRO A 81 -7.05 4.02 -11.51
C PRO A 81 -5.74 3.74 -10.79
N VAL A 82 -4.68 3.55 -11.56
CA VAL A 82 -3.32 3.52 -11.06
C VAL A 82 -2.72 4.89 -11.28
N PHE A 83 -2.13 5.45 -10.22
CA PHE A 83 -1.51 6.75 -10.24
C PHE A 83 -0.29 6.75 -9.33
N PHE A 84 0.45 7.85 -9.34
CA PHE A 84 1.71 7.95 -8.64
C PHE A 84 1.80 9.20 -7.79
N LEU A 85 2.60 9.11 -6.73
CA LEU A 85 3.16 10.26 -6.05
C LEU A 85 4.57 10.50 -6.57
N LYS A 86 4.80 11.58 -7.31
CA LYS A 86 6.10 11.95 -7.87
C LYS A 86 6.77 13.02 -7.04
N LYS A 87 8.08 12.88 -6.77
CA LYS A 87 8.87 13.88 -6.03
C LYS A 87 8.70 15.27 -6.66
N ASP A 88 8.26 16.23 -5.86
CA ASP A 88 8.08 17.63 -6.26
C ASP A 88 8.18 18.51 -5.01
N VAL A 89 9.09 19.49 -5.02
CA VAL A 89 9.32 20.40 -3.89
C VAL A 89 8.07 21.17 -3.45
N ASN A 90 7.10 21.38 -4.36
CA ASN A 90 5.83 22.07 -4.10
C ASN A 90 4.67 21.09 -3.86
N GLY A 91 4.95 19.80 -3.78
CA GLY A 91 3.95 18.77 -3.52
C GLY A 91 3.30 18.87 -2.14
N ASN A 92 2.02 18.53 -2.06
CA ASN A 92 1.22 18.56 -0.83
C ASN A 92 1.31 17.26 -0.01
N HIS A 93 1.83 16.19 -0.60
CA HIS A 93 2.13 14.94 0.09
C HIS A 93 3.58 14.95 0.54
N ARG A 94 3.89 14.23 1.62
CA ARG A 94 5.28 14.13 2.09
C ARG A 94 5.60 12.79 2.70
N ILE A 95 6.83 12.34 2.48
CA ILE A 95 7.49 11.30 3.26
C ILE A 95 8.59 11.96 4.09
N GLY A 96 8.72 11.52 5.33
CA GLY A 96 9.55 12.15 6.35
C GLY A 96 9.05 13.53 6.78
N GLY A 97 10.00 14.31 7.32
CA GLY A 97 9.77 15.60 7.92
C GLY A 97 9.21 15.52 9.35
N LYS A 98 9.16 16.70 9.98
CA LYS A 98 8.72 16.81 11.36
C LYS A 98 7.26 16.41 11.55
N LYS A 99 7.03 15.53 12.52
CA LYS A 99 5.71 15.19 13.03
C LYS A 99 4.95 16.46 13.47
N PRO A 100 3.65 16.61 13.12
CA PRO A 100 2.81 17.67 13.70
C PRO A 100 2.84 17.62 15.24
N LYS A 101 2.72 18.78 15.90
CA LYS A 101 2.81 18.87 17.37
C LYS A 101 1.61 18.19 18.03
N GLU A 102 0.46 18.33 17.39
CA GLU A 102 -0.85 17.83 17.77
C GLU A 102 -1.05 16.34 17.50
N LEU A 103 -0.28 15.75 16.57
CA LEU A 103 -0.37 14.31 16.28
C LEU A 103 0.18 13.51 17.46
N GLN A 104 -0.65 12.68 18.06
CA GLN A 104 -0.24 11.73 19.09
C GLN A 104 0.11 10.41 18.41
N LEU A 105 1.35 9.95 18.57
CA LEU A 105 1.74 8.65 18.05
C LEU A 105 1.07 7.54 18.87
N PRO A 106 0.66 6.43 18.23
CA PRO A 106 0.08 5.31 18.92
C PRO A 106 1.02 4.73 19.98
N LYS A 107 0.44 4.00 20.91
CA LYS A 107 1.16 3.19 21.89
C LYS A 107 0.45 1.87 22.03
N HIS A 108 1.23 0.81 22.26
CA HIS A 108 0.70 -0.51 22.53
C HIS A 108 1.54 -1.18 23.62
N ALA A 109 0.93 -2.01 24.46
CA ALA A 109 1.65 -2.66 25.56
C ALA A 109 2.63 -3.74 25.08
N GLU A 110 2.35 -4.33 23.91
CA GLU A 110 3.15 -5.40 23.31
C GLU A 110 4.17 -4.89 22.27
N VAL A 111 4.14 -3.59 21.93
CA VAL A 111 5.16 -2.97 21.07
C VAL A 111 6.18 -2.30 21.97
N MET A 112 7.42 -2.76 21.90
CA MET A 112 8.53 -2.28 22.72
C MET A 112 9.23 -1.06 22.07
N THR A 113 9.13 -0.89 20.76
CA THR A 113 9.65 0.27 20.01
C THR A 113 8.61 1.37 19.84
N LYS A 114 9.11 2.60 19.69
CA LYS A 114 8.23 3.73 19.37
C LYS A 114 7.69 3.61 17.96
N PHE A 115 6.40 3.88 17.82
CA PHE A 115 5.80 4.21 16.53
C PHE A 115 6.52 5.43 15.94
N GLN A 116 6.84 5.37 14.66
CA GLN A 116 7.51 6.42 13.93
C GLN A 116 6.51 7.18 13.07
N TYR A 117 6.77 8.47 12.87
CA TYR A 117 6.04 9.26 11.88
C TYR A 117 6.70 9.07 10.52
N ILE A 118 5.97 8.48 9.57
CA ILE A 118 6.51 8.14 8.24
C ILE A 118 6.26 9.28 7.25
N GLY A 119 5.10 9.94 7.33
CA GLY A 119 4.74 10.96 6.36
C GLY A 119 3.27 11.35 6.42
N SER A 120 2.79 12.03 5.39
CA SER A 120 1.37 12.35 5.28
C SER A 120 0.90 12.57 3.85
N LEU A 121 -0.35 12.20 3.59
CA LEU A 121 -1.05 12.40 2.32
C LEU A 121 -2.16 13.43 2.50
N GLY A 122 -2.16 14.49 1.70
CA GLY A 122 -3.20 15.52 1.73
C GLY A 122 -4.49 14.99 1.11
N GLY A 123 -5.61 15.15 1.81
CA GLY A 123 -6.91 14.68 1.32
C GLY A 123 -7.66 15.71 0.47
N GLU A 124 -7.12 16.90 0.28
CA GLU A 124 -7.63 17.87 -0.69
C GLU A 124 -7.43 17.38 -2.14
N ASP A 125 -6.35 16.63 -2.38
CA ASP A 125 -6.06 16.01 -3.67
C ASP A 125 -7.13 14.98 -4.05
N ARG A 126 -7.66 15.11 -5.27
CA ARG A 126 -8.80 14.31 -5.75
C ARG A 126 -8.56 12.80 -5.62
N ALA A 127 -7.33 12.36 -5.80
CA ALA A 127 -6.95 10.95 -5.69
C ALA A 127 -7.13 10.36 -4.28
N PHE A 128 -7.20 11.22 -3.24
CA PHE A 128 -7.28 10.83 -1.83
C PHE A 128 -8.58 11.27 -1.14
N GLN A 129 -9.44 12.05 -1.82
CA GLN A 129 -10.72 12.54 -1.28
C GLN A 129 -11.65 11.42 -0.79
N TRP A 130 -11.55 10.22 -1.37
CA TRP A 130 -12.34 9.05 -0.96
C TRP A 130 -12.06 8.60 0.48
N MET A 131 -10.91 8.95 1.07
CA MET A 131 -10.61 8.67 2.47
C MET A 131 -11.40 9.55 3.44
N ASN A 132 -11.97 10.67 2.95
CA ASN A 132 -12.76 11.63 3.74
C ASN A 132 -12.02 12.14 4.99
N MET A 133 -10.75 12.53 4.81
CA MET A 133 -9.87 13.11 5.82
C MET A 133 -9.15 14.30 5.20
N GLU A 134 -8.94 15.39 5.96
CA GLU A 134 -8.16 16.54 5.47
C GLU A 134 -6.69 16.16 5.25
N GLN A 135 -6.13 15.37 6.17
CA GLN A 135 -4.77 14.89 6.12
C GLN A 135 -4.73 13.48 6.72
N PHE A 136 -4.12 12.55 5.99
CA PHE A 136 -3.82 11.22 6.50
C PHE A 136 -2.35 11.16 6.93
N HIS A 137 -2.11 11.00 8.24
CA HIS A 137 -0.76 10.87 8.80
C HIS A 137 -0.38 9.41 8.88
N ILE A 138 0.70 9.01 8.20
CA ILE A 138 1.16 7.62 8.21
C ILE A 138 2.11 7.43 9.39
N VAL A 139 1.77 6.48 10.26
CA VAL A 139 2.59 6.10 11.42
C VAL A 139 2.82 4.60 11.40
N PHE A 140 4.00 4.17 11.82
CA PHE A 140 4.34 2.75 11.81
C PHE A 140 5.48 2.42 12.79
N PRO A 141 5.42 1.29 13.52
CA PRO A 141 6.51 0.83 14.39
C PRO A 141 7.57 0.10 13.55
N LEU A 142 8.47 0.88 12.92
CA LEU A 142 9.45 0.39 11.94
C LEU A 142 10.33 -0.79 12.39
N PHE A 143 10.49 -0.99 13.70
CA PHE A 143 11.51 -1.88 14.25
C PHE A 143 10.97 -3.20 14.79
N GLU A 144 9.65 -3.44 14.80
CA GLU A 144 9.07 -4.59 15.52
C GLU A 144 7.84 -5.24 14.83
N CYS A 145 7.51 -4.89 13.59
CA CYS A 145 6.24 -5.30 12.99
C CYS A 145 6.34 -5.73 11.53
N ASN A 146 6.59 -7.02 11.28
CA ASN A 146 6.62 -7.55 9.92
C ASN A 146 5.22 -7.95 9.39
N TYR A 147 4.26 -8.24 10.26
CA TYR A 147 2.94 -8.76 9.86
C TYR A 147 1.85 -7.68 9.68
N GLY A 148 2.23 -6.41 9.88
CA GLY A 148 1.34 -5.27 9.76
C GLY A 148 0.50 -4.95 10.99
N VAL A 149 -0.10 -3.76 10.98
CA VAL A 149 -0.82 -3.17 12.12
C VAL A 149 -2.08 -2.47 11.62
N PHE A 150 -3.20 -2.73 12.29
CA PHE A 150 -4.44 -2.00 12.09
C PHE A 150 -4.50 -0.78 12.99
N PHE A 151 -4.92 0.35 12.43
CA PHE A 151 -5.08 1.62 13.15
C PHE A 151 -6.47 2.19 12.96
N ASP A 152 -7.13 2.57 14.05
CA ASP A 152 -8.33 3.38 14.06
C ASP A 152 -7.96 4.87 13.93
N TYR A 153 -8.35 5.48 12.80
CA TYR A 153 -8.23 6.91 12.49
C TYR A 153 -9.54 7.68 12.68
N SER A 154 -10.45 7.18 13.51
CA SER A 154 -11.66 7.92 13.92
C SER A 154 -11.31 9.32 14.46
N ASN A 155 -10.17 9.45 15.13
CA ASN A 155 -9.48 10.72 15.35
C ASN A 155 -8.18 10.77 14.49
N PRO A 156 -8.13 11.57 13.41
CA PRO A 156 -6.97 11.66 12.52
C PRO A 156 -5.65 12.06 13.19
N LEU A 157 -5.73 12.73 14.35
CA LEU A 157 -4.57 13.23 15.11
C LEU A 157 -4.21 12.32 16.30
N GLU A 158 -4.91 11.22 16.49
CA GLU A 158 -4.66 10.26 17.58
C GLU A 158 -5.00 8.84 17.09
N PRO A 159 -4.28 8.32 16.07
CA PRO A 159 -4.49 6.95 15.61
C PRO A 159 -4.25 5.94 16.73
N LYS A 160 -5.10 4.91 16.81
CA LYS A 160 -5.04 3.89 17.86
C LYS A 160 -4.86 2.51 17.24
N VAL A 161 -3.99 1.69 17.83
CA VAL A 161 -3.83 0.29 17.41
C VAL A 161 -5.13 -0.48 17.69
N ILE A 162 -5.55 -1.31 16.73
CA ILE A 162 -6.68 -2.24 16.86
C ILE A 162 -6.14 -3.67 17.05
N GLU A 163 -6.61 -4.34 18.10
CA GLU A 163 -6.29 -5.74 18.41
C GLU A 163 -7.14 -6.72 17.56
N PRO A 164 -6.65 -7.94 17.25
CA PRO A 164 -5.36 -8.50 17.65
C PRO A 164 -4.24 -8.09 16.69
N THR A 165 -3.13 -7.68 17.26
CA THR A 165 -1.90 -7.42 16.53
C THR A 165 -0.96 -8.62 16.64
N THR A 166 -0.45 -9.11 15.52
CA THR A 166 0.64 -10.10 15.51
C THR A 166 1.97 -9.37 15.60
N PHE A 167 2.31 -8.93 16.81
CA PHE A 167 3.65 -8.41 17.13
C PHE A 167 4.55 -9.60 17.42
N THR A 168 5.25 -10.11 16.41
CA THR A 168 6.28 -11.10 16.65
C THR A 168 7.44 -10.83 15.72
N ASP A 169 8.55 -10.44 16.32
CA ASP A 169 9.89 -10.71 15.82
C ASP A 169 10.81 -10.81 17.03
N ASP A 170 11.55 -11.91 17.14
CA ASP A 170 12.51 -12.19 18.22
C ASP A 170 13.77 -11.28 18.16
N TRP A 171 13.72 -10.19 17.40
CA TRP A 171 14.78 -9.21 17.27
C TRP A 171 14.69 -8.19 18.41
N GLU A 172 15.06 -8.63 19.62
CA GLU A 172 15.28 -7.74 20.75
C GLU A 172 16.56 -6.92 20.53
N ASP A 173 16.48 -5.83 19.76
CA ASP A 173 17.47 -4.77 19.90
C ASP A 173 16.97 -3.72 20.90
N SER A 174 17.32 -3.95 22.16
CA SER A 174 17.01 -3.07 23.30
C SER A 174 17.38 -1.60 23.06
N PHE A 175 18.27 -1.31 22.12
CA PHE A 175 18.72 0.04 21.79
C PHE A 175 17.69 0.84 20.97
N LEU A 176 16.82 0.17 20.21
CA LEU A 176 15.83 0.83 19.34
C LEU A 176 14.51 1.17 20.05
N GLN A 177 14.29 0.63 21.26
CA GLN A 177 13.03 0.74 22.00
C GLN A 177 12.61 2.19 22.28
N GLU A 178 13.57 3.08 22.56
CA GLU A 178 13.30 4.47 22.95
C GLU A 178 13.57 5.49 21.84
N THR A 179 14.03 5.06 20.68
CA THR A 179 14.50 5.99 19.63
C THR A 179 13.33 6.50 18.80
N GLN A 180 13.09 7.82 18.85
CA GLN A 180 12.24 8.50 17.88
C GLN A 180 13.13 9.00 16.75
N VAL A 181 12.89 8.51 15.53
CA VAL A 181 13.62 8.93 14.34
C VAL A 181 12.83 10.01 13.61
N GLU A 182 13.53 11.07 13.18
CA GLU A 182 12.99 12.10 12.30
C GLU A 182 13.74 12.04 10.98
N TYR A 183 13.00 11.93 9.87
CA TYR A 183 13.55 11.83 8.54
C TYR A 183 13.52 13.18 7.82
N GLU A 184 14.42 13.38 6.86
CA GLU A 184 14.37 14.47 5.91
C GLU A 184 13.04 14.48 5.16
N ARG A 185 12.54 15.68 4.89
CA ARG A 185 11.26 15.85 4.23
C ARG A 185 11.45 15.77 2.72
N VAL A 186 10.75 14.84 2.09
CA VAL A 186 10.56 14.81 0.64
C VAL A 186 9.08 15.04 0.33
N ASN A 187 8.81 15.98 -0.57
CA ASN A 187 7.46 16.33 -1.00
C ASN A 187 7.12 15.61 -2.30
N TYR A 188 5.83 15.30 -2.47
CA TYR A 188 5.32 14.61 -3.64
C TYR A 188 4.01 15.25 -4.12
N ARG A 189 3.78 15.18 -5.43
CA ARG A 189 2.51 15.53 -6.08
C ARG A 189 1.88 14.30 -6.73
N VAL A 190 0.56 14.29 -6.84
CA VAL A 190 -0.15 13.28 -7.63
C VAL A 190 0.13 13.47 -9.12
N THR A 191 0.32 12.36 -9.84
CA THR A 191 0.42 12.31 -11.29
C THR A 191 -0.10 10.98 -11.81
N ASP A 192 -0.78 11.00 -12.96
CA ASP A 192 -1.15 9.78 -13.71
C ASP A 192 -0.09 9.45 -14.78
N GLU A 193 0.90 10.33 -14.95
CA GLU A 193 1.97 10.19 -15.94
C GLU A 193 3.22 9.55 -15.32
N LEU A 194 3.65 8.45 -15.93
CA LEU A 194 4.98 7.86 -15.74
C LEU A 194 5.74 8.04 -17.06
N ASN A 195 6.81 8.83 -17.05
CA ASN A 195 7.56 9.13 -18.28
C ASN A 195 8.32 7.88 -18.79
N ASP A 196 8.83 7.09 -17.85
CA ASP A 196 9.62 5.88 -18.06
C ASP A 196 9.51 5.02 -16.79
N LEU A 197 9.54 3.70 -16.94
CA LEU A 197 9.68 2.73 -15.86
C LEU A 197 10.92 3.00 -15.00
N GLN A 198 11.96 3.62 -15.55
CA GLN A 198 13.13 4.04 -14.78
C GLN A 198 12.78 4.97 -13.61
N GLU A 199 11.75 5.82 -13.72
CA GLU A 199 11.33 6.68 -12.60
C GLU A 199 10.77 5.86 -11.43
N PHE A 200 10.18 4.70 -11.74
CA PHE A 200 9.73 3.73 -10.74
C PHE A 200 10.93 3.01 -10.13
N GLU A 201 11.84 2.47 -10.95
CA GLU A 201 13.05 1.77 -10.49
C GLU A 201 14.01 2.67 -9.68
N SER A 202 14.03 3.97 -9.96
CA SER A 202 14.84 4.96 -9.24
C SER A 202 14.22 5.46 -7.94
N ARG A 203 12.99 5.05 -7.61
CA ARG A 203 12.22 5.51 -6.44
C ARG A 203 11.87 7.00 -6.48
N ASP A 204 11.75 7.57 -7.68
CA ASP A 204 11.31 8.96 -7.86
C ASP A 204 9.79 9.10 -7.81
N VAL A 205 9.09 7.97 -7.94
CA VAL A 205 7.64 7.87 -7.78
C VAL A 205 7.26 6.78 -6.78
N LEU A 206 6.09 6.93 -6.15
CA LEU A 206 5.47 5.92 -5.29
C LEU A 206 4.17 5.44 -5.95
N LEU A 207 3.96 4.13 -6.01
CA LEU A 207 2.74 3.53 -6.58
C LEU A 207 1.54 3.75 -5.67
N CYS A 208 0.39 4.12 -6.26
CA CYS A 208 -0.87 4.32 -5.58
C CYS A 208 -2.05 3.69 -6.34
N GLY A 209 -3.18 3.55 -5.66
CA GLY A 209 -4.45 3.08 -6.23
C GLY A 209 -4.60 1.56 -6.27
N VAL A 210 -3.60 0.83 -6.76
CA VAL A 210 -3.59 -0.64 -6.82
C VAL A 210 -2.24 -1.18 -6.33
N PRO A 211 -2.22 -2.19 -5.44
CA PRO A 211 -0.96 -2.70 -4.91
C PRO A 211 -0.22 -3.53 -5.96
N MET A 212 1.10 -3.52 -5.84
CA MET A 212 1.98 -4.51 -6.45
C MET A 212 2.54 -5.37 -5.33
N TRP A 213 2.42 -6.69 -5.47
CA TRP A 213 2.82 -7.67 -4.46
C TRP A 213 4.13 -8.32 -4.87
N TYR A 214 5.11 -8.37 -3.97
CA TYR A 214 6.38 -9.05 -4.25
C TYR A 214 6.38 -10.48 -3.73
N GLN A 215 5.58 -10.71 -2.69
CA GLN A 215 5.25 -12.03 -2.17
C GLN A 215 3.82 -12.42 -2.56
N PHE A 216 3.28 -13.41 -1.88
CA PHE A 216 1.91 -13.87 -2.12
C PHE A 216 0.90 -12.75 -1.80
N PRO A 217 0.03 -12.36 -2.75
CA PRO A 217 -0.95 -11.31 -2.53
C PRO A 217 -1.87 -11.63 -1.36
N CYS A 218 -2.04 -10.68 -0.43
CA CYS A 218 -2.98 -10.81 0.67
C CYS A 218 -3.73 -9.51 0.85
N VAL A 219 -4.94 -9.42 0.28
CA VAL A 219 -5.78 -8.24 0.43
C VAL A 219 -6.29 -8.17 1.87
N PRO A 220 -5.91 -7.13 2.66
CA PRO A 220 -6.34 -7.05 4.03
C PRO A 220 -7.84 -6.75 4.11
N ARG A 221 -8.53 -7.41 5.04
CA ARG A 221 -9.91 -7.10 5.40
C ARG A 221 -9.95 -6.19 6.62
N CYS A 222 -10.86 -5.22 6.60
CA CYS A 222 -11.06 -4.34 7.74
C CYS A 222 -11.59 -5.16 8.94
N PRO A 223 -10.96 -5.08 10.13
CA PRO A 223 -11.38 -5.86 11.31
C PRO A 223 -12.78 -5.45 11.84
N VAL A 224 -13.29 -4.29 11.42
CA VAL A 224 -14.59 -3.76 11.87
C VAL A 224 -15.73 -4.19 10.93
N THR A 225 -15.52 -4.15 9.62
CA THR A 225 -16.57 -4.39 8.62
C THR A 225 -16.43 -5.73 7.90
N ASN A 226 -15.27 -6.38 8.01
CA ASN A 226 -14.86 -7.55 7.24
C ASN A 226 -14.85 -7.32 5.71
N GLU A 227 -14.88 -6.06 5.26
CA GLU A 227 -14.78 -5.68 3.85
C GLU A 227 -13.31 -5.55 3.44
N PRO A 228 -12.95 -5.87 2.18
CA PRO A 228 -11.60 -5.66 1.68
C PRO A 228 -11.23 -4.18 1.74
N MET A 229 -10.02 -3.90 2.19
CA MET A 229 -9.52 -2.52 2.32
C MET A 229 -8.97 -2.04 0.98
N ARG A 230 -9.07 -0.72 0.73
CA ARG A 230 -8.57 -0.10 -0.49
C ARG A 230 -7.11 0.24 -0.33
N PHE A 231 -6.30 -0.06 -1.34
CA PHE A 231 -4.88 0.32 -1.33
C PHE A 231 -4.73 1.84 -1.48
N VAL A 232 -3.84 2.41 -0.69
CA VAL A 232 -3.52 3.85 -0.68
C VAL A 232 -2.24 4.07 -1.46
N CYS A 233 -1.13 3.55 -0.96
CA CYS A 233 0.18 3.66 -1.58
C CYS A 233 1.17 2.61 -1.07
N SER A 234 2.28 2.44 -1.81
CA SER A 234 3.49 1.75 -1.35
C SER A 234 4.62 2.77 -1.18
N ILE A 235 5.30 2.75 -0.04
CA ILE A 235 6.44 3.62 0.25
C ILE A 235 7.69 2.75 0.30
N GLU A 236 8.59 2.92 -0.66
CA GLU A 236 9.83 2.16 -0.72
C GLU A 236 10.88 2.70 0.26
N SER A 237 11.78 1.81 0.69
CA SER A 237 13.03 2.22 1.34
C SER A 237 13.79 3.17 0.41
N ASP A 238 14.14 4.36 0.89
CA ASP A 238 14.71 5.41 0.04
C ASP A 238 16.02 5.95 0.65
N PRO A 239 17.18 5.60 0.05
CA PRO A 239 18.49 6.08 0.51
C PRO A 239 18.67 7.61 0.46
N SER A 240 17.80 8.33 -0.27
CA SER A 240 17.81 9.79 -0.34
C SER A 240 17.07 10.46 0.82
N ILE A 241 16.27 9.71 1.59
CA ILE A 241 15.54 10.23 2.76
C ILE A 241 16.37 9.94 4.01
N LYS A 242 17.18 10.91 4.43
CA LYS A 242 18.14 10.74 5.54
C LYS A 242 17.53 10.95 6.91
N VAL A 243 18.13 10.39 7.94
CA VAL A 243 17.81 10.72 9.34
C VAL A 243 18.38 12.10 9.71
N ILE A 244 17.59 12.93 10.38
CA ILE A 244 17.97 14.29 10.82
C ILE A 244 18.63 14.29 12.20
N ASN A 245 18.16 13.43 13.11
CA ASN A 245 18.59 13.43 14.50
C ASN A 245 19.89 12.64 14.73
N ASP A 246 20.76 13.22 15.55
CA ASP A 246 22.13 12.80 15.87
C ASP A 246 22.21 11.58 16.82
N HIS A 247 21.15 10.76 16.85
CA HIS A 247 21.20 9.51 17.59
C HIS A 247 21.98 8.49 16.75
N GLU A 248 22.79 7.66 17.41
CA GLU A 248 23.26 6.42 16.79
C GLU A 248 22.00 5.64 16.40
N VAL A 249 21.62 5.69 15.12
CA VAL A 249 20.62 4.80 14.54
C VAL A 249 21.39 3.84 13.65
N HIS A 250 20.95 2.58 13.61
CA HIS A 250 21.60 1.56 12.81
C HIS A 250 21.69 1.91 11.32
N ASN A 251 20.73 2.70 10.82
CA ASN A 251 20.68 3.18 9.44
C ASN A 251 20.44 4.70 9.41
N ASP A 252 21.15 5.40 8.54
CA ASP A 252 21.03 6.85 8.34
C ASP A 252 19.95 7.22 7.31
N ILE A 253 19.12 6.26 6.89
CA ILE A 253 18.10 6.38 5.83
C ILE A 253 16.74 5.83 6.26
N LEU A 254 15.68 6.23 5.56
CA LEU A 254 14.38 5.56 5.64
C LEU A 254 14.48 4.17 5.01
N ILE A 255 14.31 3.14 5.85
CA ILE A 255 14.41 1.75 5.45
C ILE A 255 13.31 0.92 6.12
N PHE A 256 12.77 -0.02 5.36
CA PHE A 256 11.75 -0.99 5.80
C PHE A 256 12.34 -2.39 5.68
N GLY A 257 12.86 -2.94 6.79
CA GLY A 257 13.59 -4.22 6.82
C GLY A 257 14.80 -4.24 5.89
N ASP A 258 14.90 -5.24 5.02
CA ASP A 258 16.00 -5.40 4.04
C ASP A 258 15.70 -4.69 2.72
N MET A 259 15.57 -3.35 2.78
CA MET A 259 15.24 -2.49 1.62
C MET A 259 13.86 -2.75 0.99
N GLY A 260 12.90 -3.25 1.77
CA GLY A 260 11.52 -3.47 1.34
C GLY A 260 10.70 -2.19 1.27
N HIS A 261 9.37 -2.34 1.35
CA HIS A 261 8.41 -1.25 1.23
C HIS A 261 7.28 -1.36 2.25
N LEU A 262 6.73 -0.20 2.59
CA LEU A 262 5.57 -0.05 3.45
C LEU A 262 4.30 0.05 2.62
N MET A 263 3.44 -0.95 2.69
CA MET A 263 2.14 -0.93 2.05
C MET A 263 1.09 -0.33 2.97
N VAL A 264 0.25 0.56 2.43
CA VAL A 264 -0.79 1.24 3.18
C VAL A 264 -2.14 0.99 2.56
N PHE A 265 -3.08 0.51 3.36
CA PHE A 265 -4.47 0.27 3.01
C PHE A 265 -5.39 1.06 3.93
N TYR A 266 -6.57 1.41 3.44
CA TYR A 266 -7.55 2.18 4.21
C TYR A 266 -8.98 1.78 3.89
N HIS A 267 -9.81 1.77 4.93
CA HIS A 267 -11.24 1.51 4.84
C HIS A 267 -12.02 2.77 5.26
N PRO A 268 -12.67 3.47 4.32
CA PRO A 268 -13.14 4.85 4.55
C PRO A 268 -14.32 4.93 5.52
N THR A 269 -15.21 3.94 5.53
CA THR A 269 -16.41 3.96 6.37
C THR A 269 -16.07 3.77 7.86
N SER A 270 -15.16 2.85 8.17
CA SER A 270 -14.72 2.56 9.55
C SER A 270 -13.50 3.39 9.96
N LYS A 271 -12.90 4.12 9.01
CA LYS A 271 -11.67 4.90 9.20
C LYS A 271 -10.52 4.08 9.74
N VAL A 272 -10.41 2.83 9.28
CA VAL A 272 -9.33 1.93 9.67
C VAL A 272 -8.26 1.94 8.60
N ALA A 273 -7.01 2.13 9.00
CA ALA A 273 -5.85 1.87 8.14
C ALA A 273 -5.24 0.52 8.49
N PHE A 274 -4.68 -0.16 7.50
CA PHE A 274 -3.77 -1.27 7.70
C PHE A 274 -2.45 -0.90 7.05
N VAL A 275 -1.37 -1.04 7.81
CA VAL A 275 -0.03 -0.70 7.35
C VAL A 275 0.84 -1.92 7.57
N MET A 276 1.61 -2.35 6.56
CA MET A 276 2.49 -3.52 6.67
C MET A 276 3.79 -3.31 5.91
N MET A 277 4.85 -3.98 6.34
CA MET A 277 6.07 -4.10 5.55
C MET A 277 5.98 -5.36 4.69
N GLU A 278 6.45 -5.26 3.45
CA GLU A 278 6.69 -6.40 2.58
C GLU A 278 8.17 -6.38 2.16
N HIS A 279 8.79 -7.56 2.08
CA HIS A 279 10.21 -7.77 1.81
C HIS A 279 10.41 -8.59 0.53
#